data_AF-A0A6L5QX28-F1
#
_entry.id   AF-A0A6L5QX28-F1
#
_cell.length_a   1.000
_cell.length_b   1.000
_cell.length_c   1.000
_cell.angle_alpha   90.00
_cell.angle_beta   90.00
_cell.angle_gamma   90.00
#
_symmetry.space_group_name_H-M   'P 1'
#
loop_
_entity.id
_entity.type
_entity.pdbx_description
1 polymer ?
#
loop_
_entity_poly.entity_id
_entity_poly.type
_entity_poly.pdbx_seq_one_letter_code
_entity_poly.pdbx_strand_id
1 'polypeptide(L)'
;MTDSTYPPLWTQGAIDLYEEAIEERPDLKGLAHAALVQVCDLVAVADRGDAIALADGFVATGSAGQPIAHPSLVEARLARSSALTILARLVPPSGPNRQQREARSRRGRIGGGA
;
A
#
# COMPACT_ATOMS: atom_id res chain seq x y z
N MET A 1 26.74 -9.52 -3.29
CA MET A 1 26.50 -9.69 -1.85
C MET A 1 25.09 -9.19 -1.61
N THR A 2 24.12 -10.07 -1.34
CA THR A 2 22.78 -9.64 -0.92
C THR A 2 22.93 -9.06 0.47
N ASP A 3 22.84 -7.73 0.56
CA ASP A 3 22.78 -7.03 1.82
C ASP A 3 21.64 -7.63 2.65
N SER A 4 21.94 -8.17 3.83
CA SER A 4 21.00 -8.99 4.62
C SER A 4 19.98 -8.14 5.39
N THR A 5 19.86 -6.86 5.02
CA THR A 5 19.04 -5.86 5.69
C THR A 5 17.55 -6.12 5.48
N TYR A 6 17.18 -6.68 4.32
CA TYR A 6 15.79 -6.89 3.92
C TYR A 6 15.45 -8.36 3.69
N PRO A 7 14.17 -8.75 3.79
CA PRO A 7 13.72 -10.07 3.41
C PRO A 7 14.18 -10.42 1.97
N PRO A 8 14.69 -11.65 1.74
CA PRO A 8 15.29 -12.01 0.46
C PRO A 8 14.29 -12.03 -0.71
N LEU A 9 12.99 -12.06 -0.39
CA LEU A 9 11.91 -12.05 -1.36
C LEU A 9 11.39 -10.65 -1.66
N TRP A 10 12.00 -9.57 -1.18
CA TRP A 10 11.57 -8.24 -1.57
C TRP A 10 12.15 -7.83 -2.92
N THR A 11 11.29 -7.26 -3.76
CA THR A 11 11.71 -6.56 -4.98
C THR A 11 12.25 -5.18 -4.60
N GLN A 12 12.97 -4.53 -5.52
CA GLN A 12 13.45 -3.17 -5.28
C GLN A 12 12.28 -2.22 -4.96
N GLY A 13 11.15 -2.32 -5.67
CA GLY A 13 9.98 -1.50 -5.39
C GLY A 13 9.38 -1.72 -3.99
N ALA A 14 9.46 -2.94 -3.44
CA ALA A 14 9.03 -3.22 -2.07
C ALA A 14 10.00 -2.63 -1.02
N ILE A 15 11.31 -2.63 -1.32
CA ILE A 15 12.33 -2.00 -0.48
C ILE A 15 12.16 -0.49 -0.48
N ASP A 16 12.06 0.14 -1.65
CA ASP A 16 11.90 1.58 -1.80
C ASP A 16 10.65 2.06 -1.02
N LEU A 17 9.52 1.34 -1.15
CA LEU A 17 8.30 1.63 -0.40
C LEU A 17 8.49 1.53 1.11
N TYR A 18 9.22 0.51 1.57
CA TYR A 18 9.49 0.33 3.00
C TYR A 18 10.36 1.48 3.53
N GLU A 19 11.44 1.81 2.83
CA GLU A 19 12.36 2.87 3.20
C GLU A 19 11.65 4.22 3.25
N GLU A 20 10.87 4.57 2.22
CA GLU A 20 10.09 5.80 2.18
C GLU A 20 9.08 5.88 3.35
N ALA A 21 8.37 4.78 3.63
CA ALA A 21 7.40 4.75 4.72
C ALA A 21 8.05 4.89 6.11
N ILE A 22 9.25 4.34 6.32
CA ILE A 22 10.00 4.47 7.57
C ILE A 22 10.66 5.86 7.68
N GLU A 23 11.13 6.44 6.57
CA GLU A 23 11.64 7.80 6.53
C GLU A 23 10.53 8.81 6.90
N GLU A 24 9.33 8.64 6.34
CA GLU A 24 8.19 9.51 6.64
C GLU A 24 7.69 9.30 8.08
N ARG A 25 7.66 8.06 8.57
CA ARG A 25 7.19 7.72 9.92
C ARG A 25 8.16 6.82 10.69
N PRO A 26 9.24 7.39 11.26
CA PRO A 26 10.23 6.62 12.01
C PRO A 26 9.69 6.05 13.34
N ASP A 27 8.53 6.52 13.79
CA ASP A 27 7.84 6.06 15.00
C ASP A 27 6.90 4.86 14.76
N LEU A 28 6.79 4.38 13.51
CA LEU A 28 5.95 3.25 13.12
C LEU A 28 6.40 1.95 13.81
N LYS A 29 5.57 1.42 14.71
CA LYS A 29 5.90 0.26 15.56
C LYS A 29 4.75 -0.73 15.68
N GLY A 30 5.06 -1.92 16.20
CA GLY A 30 4.07 -2.95 16.55
C GLY A 30 3.24 -3.39 15.34
N LEU A 31 1.91 -3.43 15.49
CA LEU A 31 1.01 -3.89 14.43
C LEU A 31 1.07 -3.03 13.16
N ALA A 32 1.35 -1.73 13.28
CA ALA A 32 1.49 -0.85 12.12
C ALA A 32 2.73 -1.20 11.29
N HIS A 33 3.82 -1.56 11.97
CA HIS A 33 5.05 -2.03 11.33
C HIS A 33 4.87 -3.40 10.68
N ALA A 34 4.25 -4.35 11.38
CA ALA A 34 3.94 -5.66 10.81
C ALA A 34 3.03 -5.55 9.58
N ALA A 35 2.07 -4.63 9.59
CA ALA A 35 1.21 -4.36 8.44
C ALA A 35 1.98 -3.75 7.25
N LEU A 36 2.96 -2.88 7.50
CA LEU A 36 3.85 -2.36 6.45
C LEU A 36 4.69 -3.47 5.83
N VAL A 37 5.27 -4.36 6.64
CA VAL A 37 6.00 -5.54 6.14
C VAL A 37 5.12 -6.39 5.23
N GLN A 38 3.87 -6.64 5.62
CA GLN A 38 2.89 -7.37 4.80
C GLN A 38 2.55 -6.66 3.49
N VAL A 39 2.51 -5.32 3.49
CA VAL A 39 2.33 -4.52 2.28
C VAL A 39 3.50 -4.73 1.32
N CYS A 40 4.74 -4.68 1.81
CA CYS A 40 5.93 -4.89 1.01
C CYS A 40 5.97 -6.31 0.41
N ASP A 41 5.55 -7.33 1.15
CA ASP A 41 5.41 -8.69 0.62
C ASP A 41 4.41 -8.74 -0.55
N LEU A 42 3.25 -8.08 -0.43
CA LEU A 42 2.24 -8.02 -1.48
C LEU A 42 2.73 -7.26 -2.71
N VAL A 43 3.48 -6.17 -2.53
CA VAL A 43 4.12 -5.45 -3.64
C VAL A 43 5.13 -6.33 -4.36
N ALA A 44 5.97 -7.06 -3.60
CA ALA A 44 6.94 -7.97 -4.19
C ALA A 44 6.29 -9.15 -4.94
N VAL A 45 5.12 -9.61 -4.51
CA VAL A 45 4.31 -10.59 -5.26
C VAL A 45 3.76 -9.97 -6.55
N ALA A 46 3.24 -8.74 -6.48
CA ALA A 46 2.69 -8.06 -7.65
C ALA A 46 3.75 -7.80 -8.73
N ASP A 47 4.93 -7.32 -8.34
CA ASP A 47 6.03 -7.04 -9.25
C ASP A 47 6.51 -8.29 -9.99
N ARG A 48 6.58 -9.43 -9.28
CA ARG A 48 6.89 -10.73 -9.91
C ARG A 48 5.78 -11.18 -10.85
N GLY A 49 4.53 -11.00 -10.45
CA GLY A 49 3.37 -11.34 -11.28
C GLY A 49 3.37 -10.59 -12.61
N ASP A 50 3.71 -9.29 -12.57
CA ASP A 50 3.87 -8.47 -13.77
C ASP A 50 5.05 -8.91 -14.62
N ALA A 51 6.21 -9.23 -14.00
CA ALA A 51 7.37 -9.70 -14.74
C ALA A 51 7.09 -11.02 -15.49
N ILE A 52 6.37 -11.95 -14.85
CA ILE A 52 5.92 -13.20 -15.47
C ILE A 52 4.95 -12.90 -16.62
N ALA A 53 3.92 -12.09 -16.36
CA ALA A 53 2.93 -11.76 -17.39
C ALA A 53 3.58 -11.04 -18.59
N LEU A 54 4.53 -10.14 -18.34
CA LEU A 54 5.27 -9.43 -19.39
C LEU A 54 6.12 -10.37 -20.24
N ALA A 55 6.79 -11.35 -19.62
CA ALA A 55 7.59 -12.35 -20.33
C ALA A 55 6.74 -13.17 -21.32
N ASP A 56 5.46 -13.38 -21.00
CA ASP A 56 4.49 -14.08 -21.83
C ASP A 56 3.63 -13.15 -22.71
N GLY A 57 4.02 -11.87 -22.86
CA GLY A 57 3.30 -10.90 -23.69
C GLY A 57 1.87 -10.58 -23.19
N PHE A 58 1.64 -10.75 -21.90
CA PHE A 58 0.37 -10.54 -21.19
C PHE A 58 -0.78 -11.47 -21.59
N VAL A 59 -0.52 -12.50 -22.39
CA VAL A 59 -1.54 -13.42 -22.91
C VAL A 59 -1.18 -14.85 -22.54
N ALA A 60 -2.17 -15.63 -22.11
CA ALA A 60 -2.05 -17.06 -21.89
C ALA A 60 -3.08 -17.83 -22.74
N THR A 61 -2.89 -19.13 -22.88
CA THR A 61 -3.85 -20.02 -23.56
C THR A 61 -4.86 -20.58 -22.55
N GLY A 62 -6.14 -20.31 -22.78
CA GLY A 62 -7.24 -20.86 -21.98
C GLY A 62 -7.50 -22.34 -22.27
N SER A 63 -8.34 -22.97 -21.45
CA SER A 63 -8.63 -24.42 -21.53
C SER A 63 -9.28 -24.88 -22.84
N ALA A 64 -9.94 -24.00 -23.58
CA ALA A 64 -10.50 -24.28 -24.91
C ALA A 64 -9.62 -23.70 -26.04
N GLY A 65 -8.37 -23.36 -25.76
CA GLY A 65 -7.39 -22.86 -26.74
C GLY A 65 -7.51 -21.36 -27.06
N GLN A 66 -8.46 -20.65 -26.44
CA GLN A 66 -8.66 -19.22 -26.66
C GLN A 66 -7.57 -18.38 -25.97
N PRO A 67 -7.14 -17.24 -26.55
CA PRO A 67 -6.27 -16.30 -25.87
C PRO A 67 -7.01 -15.64 -24.71
N ILE A 68 -6.41 -15.63 -23.53
CA ILE A 68 -6.91 -14.97 -22.33
C ILE A 68 -5.85 -14.05 -21.74
N ALA A 69 -6.26 -13.09 -20.90
CA ALA A 69 -5.30 -12.32 -20.12
C ALA A 69 -4.49 -13.25 -19.19
N HIS A 70 -3.20 -12.99 -19.06
CA HIS A 70 -2.31 -13.83 -18.25
C HIS A 70 -2.78 -13.86 -16.78
N PRO A 71 -2.99 -15.03 -16.14
CA PRO A 71 -3.48 -15.13 -14.77
C PRO A 71 -2.65 -14.36 -13.74
N SER A 72 -1.32 -14.32 -13.89
CA SER A 72 -0.44 -13.54 -13.00
C SER A 72 -0.76 -12.04 -12.97
N LEU A 73 -1.37 -11.50 -14.03
CA LEU A 73 -1.80 -10.10 -14.07
C LEU A 73 -3.04 -9.87 -13.18
N VAL A 74 -3.90 -10.87 -13.04
CA VAL A 74 -5.03 -10.83 -12.10
C VAL A 74 -4.51 -10.89 -10.67
N GLU A 75 -3.59 -11.81 -10.38
CA GLU A 75 -2.98 -11.93 -9.04
C GLU A 75 -2.21 -10.66 -8.65
N ALA A 76 -1.45 -10.07 -9.58
CA ALA A 76 -0.72 -8.82 -9.33
C ALA A 76 -1.67 -7.66 -9.00
N ARG A 77 -2.82 -7.57 -9.68
CA ARG A 77 -3.85 -6.57 -9.36
C ARG A 77 -4.46 -6.79 -7.98
N LEU A 78 -4.80 -8.03 -7.63
CA LEU A 78 -5.36 -8.36 -6.32
C LEU A 78 -4.38 -8.07 -5.18
N ALA A 79 -3.10 -8.40 -5.36
CA ALA A 79 -2.05 -8.09 -4.42
C ALA A 79 -1.92 -6.57 -4.19
N ARG A 80 -1.93 -5.77 -5.26
CA ARG A 80 -1.93 -4.30 -5.15
C ARG A 80 -3.17 -3.74 -4.47
N SER A 81 -4.36 -4.24 -4.80
CA SER A 81 -5.59 -3.81 -4.14
C SER A 81 -5.58 -4.11 -2.63
N SER A 82 -5.02 -5.26 -2.25
CA SER A 82 -4.87 -5.67 -0.85
C SER A 82 -3.84 -4.78 -0.13
N ALA A 83 -2.70 -4.51 -0.77
CA ALA A 83 -1.68 -3.60 -0.25
C ALA A 83 -2.23 -2.19 -0.01
N LEU A 84 -2.95 -1.62 -0.98
CA LEU A 84 -3.61 -0.31 -0.85
C LEU A 84 -4.64 -0.29 0.29
N THR A 85 -5.39 -1.38 0.47
CA THR A 85 -6.36 -1.49 1.57
C THR A 85 -5.68 -1.47 2.93
N ILE A 86 -4.51 -2.11 3.07
CA ILE A 86 -3.74 -2.07 4.31
C ILE A 86 -3.14 -0.67 4.53
N LEU A 87 -2.52 -0.09 3.51
CA LEU A 87 -1.94 1.27 3.56
C LEU A 87 -2.98 2.32 3.95
N ALA A 88 -4.19 2.25 3.40
CA ALA A 88 -5.28 3.16 3.74
C ALA A 88 -5.68 3.12 5.23
N ARG A 89 -5.37 2.03 5.95
CA ARG A 89 -5.58 1.91 7.41
C ARG A 89 -4.39 2.44 8.21
N LEU A 90 -3.20 2.47 7.60
CA LEU A 90 -1.97 2.94 8.22
C LEU A 90 -1.80 4.46 8.13
N VAL A 91 -2.31 5.08 7.07
CA VAL A 91 -2.38 6.53 6.93
C VAL A 91 -3.59 7.03 7.74
N PRO A 92 -3.39 7.73 8.88
CA PRO A 92 -4.52 8.35 9.55
C PRO A 92 -5.17 9.33 8.58
N PRO A 93 -6.51 9.41 8.50
CA PRO A 93 -7.16 10.42 7.69
C PRO A 93 -6.62 11.77 8.15
N SER A 94 -6.04 12.55 7.24
CA SER A 94 -5.73 13.97 7.45
C SER A 94 -7.00 14.61 8.00
N GLY A 95 -7.03 14.82 9.31
CA GLY A 95 -8.30 14.87 10.02
C GLY A 95 -9.14 16.07 9.59
N PRO A 96 -10.42 15.88 9.22
CA PRO A 96 -11.37 16.98 9.10
C PRO A 96 -11.82 17.38 10.52
N ASN A 97 -10.93 17.96 11.32
CA ASN A 97 -11.32 18.38 12.68
C ASN A 97 -10.65 19.63 13.23
N ARG A 98 -9.64 20.19 12.55
CA ARG A 98 -9.08 21.49 12.94
C ARG A 98 -10.06 22.63 12.60
N GLN A 99 -10.59 22.65 11.38
CA GLN A 99 -11.54 23.67 10.94
C GLN A 99 -12.91 23.57 11.65
N GLN A 100 -13.42 22.37 11.94
CA GLN A 100 -14.68 22.20 12.69
C GLN A 100 -14.54 22.58 14.18
N ARG A 101 -13.39 22.29 14.82
CA ARG A 101 -13.12 22.74 16.19
C ARG A 101 -12.95 24.26 16.27
N GLU A 102 -12.29 24.88 15.29
CA GLU A 102 -12.16 26.34 15.20
C GLU A 102 -13.51 27.03 14.92
N ALA A 103 -14.35 26.45 14.06
CA ALA A 103 -15.69 26.98 13.79
C ALA A 103 -16.63 26.90 15.01
N ARG A 104 -16.55 25.82 15.81
CA ARG A 104 -17.29 25.69 17.07
C ARG A 104 -16.75 26.62 18.15
N SER A 105 -15.42 26.80 18.24
CA SER A 105 -14.77 27.76 19.13
C SER A 105 -15.18 29.20 18.85
N ARG A 106 -15.34 29.58 17.58
CA ARG A 106 -15.81 30.93 17.20
C ARG A 106 -17.29 31.15 17.50
N ARG A 107 -18.16 30.15 17.34
CA ARG A 107 -19.58 30.25 17.71
C ARG A 107 -19.82 30.29 19.22
N GLY A 108 -19.02 29.59 20.03
CA GLY A 108 -19.14 29.63 21.48
C GLY A 108 -18.75 30.97 22.12
N ARG A 109 -17.98 31.82 21.41
CA ARG A 109 -17.51 33.11 21.91
C ARG A 109 -18.48 34.27 21.67
N ILE A 110 -19.46 34.12 20.80
CA ILE A 110 -20.42 35.18 20.42
C ILE A 110 -21.75 35.07 21.19
N GLY A 111 -22.04 33.94 21.83
CA GLY A 111 -23.30 33.69 22.56
C GLY A 111 -23.25 33.87 24.08
N GLY A 112 -22.16 34.40 24.64
CA GLY A 112 -21.95 34.53 26.09
C GLY A 112 -21.71 35.98 26.51
N GLY A 113 -22.73 36.82 26.42
CA GLY A 113 -22.66 38.19 26.91
C GLY A 113 -23.98 38.94 26.71
N ALA A 114 -24.72 39.06 27.81
CA ALA A 114 -25.85 39.97 28.09
C ALA A 114 -27.12 39.85 27.24
#